data_AF-A0A1Q3M579-F1
#
_entry.id   AF-A0A1Q3M579-F1
#
_cell.length_a   1.000
_cell.length_b   1.000
_cell.length_c   1.000
_cell.angle_alpha   90.00
_cell.angle_beta   90.00
_cell.angle_gamma   90.00
#
_symmetry.space_group_name_H-M   'P 1'
#
loop_
_entity.id
_entity.type
_entity.pdbx_description
1 polymer ?
#
loop_
_entity_poly.entity_id
_entity_poly.type
_entity_poly.pdbx_seq_one_letter_code
_entity_poly.pdbx_strand_id
1 'polypeptide(L)' 'ELVQLEGGELALRNAGSEEHEPLVKIQFSDEVKAILGDQTPTVAQHMIQAALFGLLEKQMNQWQAEVLDEQPTHLS' A
#
# COMPACT_ATOMS: atom_id res chain seq x y z
N GLU A 1 6.20 -10.28 4.54
CA GLU A 1 6.62 -10.89 3.25
C GLU A 1 5.44 -11.00 2.31
N LEU A 2 5.70 -10.90 1.00
CA LEU A 2 4.71 -11.11 -0.05
C LEU A 2 4.81 -12.57 -0.51
N VAL A 3 3.72 -13.32 -0.40
CA VAL A 3 3.66 -14.74 -0.79
C VAL A 3 2.51 -14.99 -1.76
N GLN A 4 2.66 -15.98 -2.64
CA GLN A 4 1.58 -16.44 -3.49
C GLN A 4 0.81 -17.56 -2.79
N LEU A 5 -0.51 -17.42 -2.69
CA LEU A 5 -1.41 -18.42 -2.13
C LEU A 5 -1.78 -19.47 -3.20
N GLU A 6 -2.32 -20.60 -2.76
CA GLU A 6 -2.74 -21.71 -3.63
C GLU A 6 -3.77 -21.31 -4.70
N GLY A 7 -4.59 -20.30 -4.41
CA GLY A 7 -5.56 -19.71 -5.37
C GLY A 7 -4.94 -18.74 -6.40
N GLY A 8 -3.61 -18.59 -6.41
CA GLY A 8 -2.90 -17.65 -7.29
C GLY A 8 -3.10 -16.18 -6.90
N GLU A 9 -3.61 -15.93 -5.69
CA GLU A 9 -3.65 -14.61 -5.06
C GLU A 9 -2.29 -14.28 -4.44
N LEU A 10 -1.97 -12.99 -4.32
CA LEU A 10 -0.79 -12.54 -3.59
C LEU A 10 -1.21 -12.01 -2.23
N ALA A 11 -0.51 -12.41 -1.18
CA ALA A 11 -0.80 -12.06 0.20
C ALA A 11 0.40 -11.37 0.85
N LEU A 12 0.17 -10.22 1.48
CA LEU A 12 1.15 -9.58 2.35
C LEU A 12 0.87 -10.04 3.79
N ARG A 13 1.85 -10.72 4.41
CA ARG A 13 1.74 -11.20 5.79
C ARG A 13 2.95 -10.79 6.63
N ASN A 14 2.78 -10.77 7.95
CA ASN A 14 3.91 -10.64 8.87
C ASN A 14 4.84 -11.86 8.73
N ALA A 15 6.14 -11.65 8.90
CA ALA A 15 7.11 -12.75 8.84
C ALA A 15 6.82 -13.76 9.96
N GLY A 16 6.79 -15.05 9.63
CA GLY A 16 6.49 -16.13 10.59
C GLY A 16 5.02 -16.27 10.98
N SER A 17 4.11 -15.55 10.32
CA SER A 17 2.66 -15.61 10.57
C SER A 17 1.92 -16.35 9.47
N GLU A 18 2.24 -17.63 9.24
CA GLU A 18 1.60 -18.43 8.19
C GLU A 18 0.14 -18.78 8.51
N GLU A 19 -0.20 -18.90 9.79
CA GLU A 19 -1.53 -19.29 10.29
C GLU A 19 -2.49 -18.09 10.49
N HIS A 20 -2.00 -16.86 10.34
CA HIS A 20 -2.80 -15.65 10.56
C HIS A 20 -3.39 -15.09 9.26
N GLU A 21 -4.47 -14.33 9.40
CA GLU A 21 -5.07 -13.62 8.27
C GLU A 21 -4.06 -12.65 7.63
N PRO A 22 -3.91 -12.65 6.29
CA PRO A 22 -3.04 -11.70 5.60
C PRO A 22 -3.46 -10.25 5.87
N LEU A 23 -2.46 -9.36 5.95
CA LEU A 23 -2.69 -7.92 6.07
C LEU A 23 -3.33 -7.36 4.81
N VAL A 24 -2.97 -7.93 3.65
CA VAL A 24 -3.50 -7.55 2.33
C VAL A 24 -3.58 -8.80 1.46
N LYS A 25 -4.66 -8.93 0.69
CA LYS A 25 -4.78 -9.88 -0.43
C LYS A 25 -4.95 -9.10 -1.73
N ILE A 26 -4.18 -9.46 -2.75
CA ILE A 26 -4.20 -8.87 -4.09
C ILE A 26 -4.55 -9.98 -5.07
N GLN A 27 -5.65 -9.79 -5.78
CA GLN A 27 -6.10 -10.71 -6.81
C GLN A 27 -6.14 -9.99 -8.15
N PHE A 28 -5.31 -10.46 -9.07
CA PHE A 28 -5.38 -10.06 -10.47
C PHE A 28 -6.33 -10.99 -11.21
N SER A 29 -7.08 -10.45 -12.17
CA SER A 29 -7.83 -11.27 -13.12
C SER A 29 -6.86 -12.09 -13.98
N ASP A 30 -7.35 -13.20 -14.55
CA ASP A 30 -6.52 -14.08 -15.38
C ASP A 30 -5.98 -13.36 -16.62
N GLU A 31 -6.76 -12.45 -17.21
CA GLU A 31 -6.33 -11.61 -18.33
C GLU A 31 -5.14 -10.71 -17.93
N VAL A 32 -5.22 -10.05 -16.78
CA VAL A 32 -4.14 -9.18 -16.31
C VAL A 32 -2.92 -10.02 -15.91
N LYS A 33 -3.10 -11.18 -15.28
CA LYS A 33 -1.99 -12.10 -14.99
C LYS A 33 -1.28 -12.56 -16.26
N ALA A 34 -2.01 -12.83 -17.35
CA ALA A 34 -1.42 -13.21 -18.63
C ALA A 34 -0.56 -12.09 -19.23
N ILE A 35 -0.98 -10.83 -19.04
CA ILE A 35 -0.22 -9.65 -19.49
C ILE A 35 1.01 -9.41 -18.62
N LEU A 36 0.86 -9.53 -17.29
CA LEU A 36 1.94 -9.27 -16.33
C LEU A 36 2.97 -10.40 -16.28
N GLY A 37 2.54 -11.65 -16.51
CA GLY A 37 3.36 -12.85 -16.44
C GLY A 37 4.17 -12.91 -15.13
N ASP A 38 5.47 -13.12 -15.27
CA ASP A 38 6.42 -13.22 -14.15
C ASP A 38 6.59 -11.91 -13.36
N GLN A 39 6.12 -10.78 -13.88
CA GLN A 39 6.18 -9.48 -13.20
C GLN A 39 5.06 -9.29 -12.17
N THR A 40 4.07 -10.20 -12.12
CA THR A 40 2.92 -10.09 -11.21
C THR A 40 3.31 -9.82 -9.74
N PRO A 41 4.29 -10.53 -9.13
CA PRO A 41 4.72 -10.26 -7.76
C PRO A 41 5.37 -8.88 -7.60
N THR A 42 6.19 -8.46 -8.56
CA THR A 42 6.85 -7.15 -8.56
C THR A 42 5.83 -6.01 -8.64
N VAL A 43 4.80 -6.15 -9.49
CA VAL A 43 3.72 -5.16 -9.60
C VAL A 43 2.94 -5.06 -8.29
N ALA A 44 2.59 -6.18 -7.68
CA ALA A 44 1.93 -6.17 -6.37
C ALA A 44 2.78 -5.47 -5.29
N GLN A 45 4.10 -5.70 -5.28
CA GLN A 45 5.02 -5.03 -4.37
C GLN A 45 5.03 -3.50 -4.58
N HIS A 46 5.04 -3.04 -5.83
CA HIS A 46 4.95 -1.61 -6.14
C HIS A 46 3.59 -1.01 -5.74
N MET A 47 2.49 -1.74 -5.92
CA MET A 47 1.16 -1.26 -5.48
C MET A 47 1.12 -1.02 -3.97
N ILE A 48 1.71 -1.93 -3.18
CA ILE A 48 1.81 -1.80 -1.73
C ILE A 48 2.67 -0.57 -1.37
N GLN A 49 3.82 -0.40 -2.02
CA GLN A 49 4.68 0.76 -1.78
C GLN A 49 3.97 2.07 -2.12
N ALA A 50 3.27 2.14 -3.25
CA ALA A 50 2.50 3.31 -3.66
C ALA A 50 1.38 3.64 -2.65
N ALA A 51 0.67 2.62 -2.14
CA ALA A 51 -0.35 2.82 -1.11
C ALA A 51 0.25 3.37 0.20
N LEU A 52 1.42 2.88 0.61
CA LEU A 52 2.15 3.39 1.79
C LEU A 52 2.59 4.84 1.58
N PHE A 53 3.12 5.18 0.39
CA PHE A 53 3.50 6.55 0.06
C PHE A 53 2.29 7.49 0.08
N GLY A 54 1.16 7.10 -0.52
CA GLY A 54 -0.06 7.89 -0.49
C GLY A 54 -0.60 8.14 0.92
N LEU A 55 -0.45 7.17 1.84
CA LEU A 55 -0.78 7.35 3.25
C LEU A 55 0.14 8.38 3.92
N LEU A 56 1.45 8.30 3.69
CA LEU A 56 2.43 9.24 4.24
C LEU A 56 2.19 10.67 3.74
N GLU A 57 1.93 10.85 2.44
CA GLU A 57 1.59 12.14 1.85
C GLU A 57 0.33 12.73 2.50
N LYS A 58 -0.70 11.91 2.73
CA LYS A 58 -1.91 12.36 3.44
C LYS A 58 -1.61 12.84 4.86
N GLN A 59 -0.78 12.11 5.61
CA GLN A 59 -0.38 12.52 6.97
C GLN A 59 0.39 13.84 6.97
N MET A 60 1.33 14.00 6.03
CA MET A 60 2.10 15.23 5.88
C MET A 60 1.22 16.43 5.51
N ASN A 61 0.27 16.24 4.58
CA ASN A 61 -0.67 17.28 4.19
C ASN A 61 -1.60 17.69 5.34
N GLN A 62 -2.02 16.75 6.18
CA GLN A 62 -2.79 17.07 7.39
C GLN A 62 -1.98 17.90 8.38
N TRP A 63 -0.71 17.53 8.61
CA TRP A 63 0.21 18.31 9.45
C TRP A 63 0.41 19.74 8.92
N GLN A 64 0.58 19.91 7.61
CA GLN A 64 0.73 21.24 7.02
C GLN A 64 -0.57 22.06 7.04
N ALA A 65 -1.73 21.41 6.91
CA ALA A 65 -3.03 22.08 6.98
C ALA A 65 -3.33 22.63 8.38
N GLU A 66 -2.99 21.88 9.45
CA GLU A 66 -3.19 22.32 10.83
C GLU A 66 -2.32 23.54 11.21
N VAL A 67 -1.14 23.69 10.61
CA VAL A 67 -0.25 24.85 10.82
C VAL A 67 -0.78 26.14 10.16
N LEU A 68 -1.64 26.04 9.15
CA LEU A 68 -2.13 27.21 8.38
C LEU A 68 -3.38 27.87 8.99
N ASP A 69 -4.10 27.19 9.90
CA ASP A 69 -5.30 27.74 10.55
C ASP A 69 -4.99 28.62 11.78
N GLU A 70 -3.71 28.81 12.13
CA GLU A 70 -3.32 29.75 13.17
C GLU A 70 -3.27 31.19 12.61
N GLN A 71 -4.20 32.06 13.04
CA GLN A 71 -4.14 33.49 12.71
C GLN A 71 -2.81 34.08 13.22
N PRO A 72 -2.05 34.83 12.39
CA PRO A 72 -0.80 35.42 12.83
C PRO A 72 -1.06 36.36 14.02
N THR A 73 -0.34 36.12 15.12
CA THR A 73 -0.50 36.86 16.39
C THR A 73 -0.13 38.35 16.25
N HIS A 74 0.53 38.74 15.17
CA HIS A 74 0.89 40.12 14.89
C HIS A 74 0.61 40.47 13.42
N LEU A 75 -0.36 41.35 13.21
CA LEU A 75 -0.46 42.18 12.01
C LEU A 75 0.62 43.26 12.12
N SER A 76 1.60 43.26 11.22
CA SER A 76 2.47 44.41 10.99
C SER A 76 2.01 45.14 9.74
#